data_AF-A0A556SSL5-F1
#
_entry.id   AF-A0A556SSL5-F1
#
_cell.length_a   1.000
_cell.length_b   1.000
_cell.length_c   1.000
_cell.angle_alpha   90.00
_cell.angle_beta   90.00
_cell.angle_gamma   90.00
#
_symmetry.space_group_name_H-M   'P 1'
#
loop_
_entity.id
_entity.type
_entity.pdbx_description
1 polymer ?
#
loop_
_entity_poly.entity_id
_entity_poly.type
_entity_poly.pdbx_seq_one_letter_code
_entity_poly.pdbx_strand_id
1 'polypeptide(L)'
;MSEIKLSEQLGAMAIIDELYQKQQLLLEHLDRNVLRDKLKENIKNYYQTKGQFIDDSLIEKGINLWFDKRLRFNVPKRNWFMHFLALCYIKRNIVFSIIYIILFVLTLINFAEVTITKKIKSNIDSTYNHILSAKSSLNDLNRKFLEIDKHSVNFAQVPIKKLKNSIIDLLNQDNISSIVKPGADLSSIAQKDKDILKYLKETDYSIKTKLSEVTSQITQLQELIETDKKLTKLIQNQEFTDASKKYPILQNIVDSIIDSLNQGQTNIDTNRIETLYSSIERAEFLEKKIESDTKQLLELSVPKSDMDPIIALQTSLLADLKDLNFENVENYQTMMAYYIKLAQTNLMLTIVDHPDHKSGVERTHENTNGKSWYLIVQALTSTGKPTSIWVKSIETGETKLVEMFGQQVTLKAFNAVKEDKINDGHIDNNKLCAKPKGRLTFNCPNSVKSGRILEW
;
A
#
# COMPACT_ATOMS: atom_id res chain seq x y z
N MET A 1 -98.92 76.44 -82.99
CA MET A 1 -97.55 76.20 -83.52
C MET A 1 -96.61 77.08 -82.73
N SER A 2 -95.72 76.62 -81.85
CA SER A 2 -95.43 75.32 -81.22
C SER A 2 -95.15 75.64 -79.75
N GLU A 3 -95.94 75.11 -78.82
CA GLU A 3 -95.81 75.39 -77.38
C GLU A 3 -94.49 74.84 -76.83
N ILE A 4 -93.59 75.73 -76.37
CA ILE A 4 -92.36 75.34 -75.67
C ILE A 4 -92.76 74.93 -74.24
N LYS A 5 -92.38 73.72 -73.84
CA LYS A 5 -92.75 73.14 -72.54
C LYS A 5 -92.04 73.87 -71.40
N LEU A 6 -92.78 74.18 -70.34
CA LEU A 6 -92.32 74.81 -69.09
C LEU A 6 -91.03 74.18 -68.51
N SER A 7 -90.81 72.88 -68.76
CA SER A 7 -89.59 72.16 -68.37
C SER A 7 -88.32 72.72 -68.99
N GLU A 8 -88.36 73.17 -70.24
CA GLU A 8 -87.19 73.74 -70.92
C GLU A 8 -86.86 75.13 -70.36
N GLN A 9 -87.87 75.89 -69.95
CA GLN A 9 -87.71 77.22 -69.35
C GLN A 9 -87.12 77.13 -67.93
N LEU A 10 -87.59 76.18 -67.12
CA LEU A 10 -87.03 75.90 -65.79
C LEU A 10 -85.59 75.35 -65.89
N GLY A 11 -85.31 74.52 -66.88
CA GLY A 11 -83.95 74.03 -67.15
C GLY A 11 -82.98 75.15 -67.50
N ALA A 12 -83.38 76.09 -68.36
CA ALA A 12 -82.57 77.25 -68.71
C ALA A 12 -82.33 78.17 -67.49
N MET A 13 -83.35 78.39 -66.65
CA MET A 13 -83.24 79.25 -65.47
C MET A 13 -82.31 78.65 -64.40
N ALA A 14 -82.35 77.33 -64.18
CA ALA A 14 -81.44 76.66 -63.25
C ALA A 14 -79.97 76.78 -63.68
N ILE A 15 -79.68 76.71 -64.99
CA ILE A 15 -78.32 76.89 -65.52
C ILE A 15 -77.86 78.35 -65.34
N ILE A 16 -78.75 79.31 -65.55
CA ILE A 16 -78.43 80.74 -65.32
C ILE A 16 -78.11 80.99 -63.85
N ASP A 17 -78.89 80.44 -62.93
CA ASP A 17 -78.62 80.56 -61.48
C ASP A 17 -77.29 79.90 -61.09
N GLU A 18 -76.96 78.72 -61.65
CA GLU A 18 -75.67 78.06 -61.41
C GLU A 18 -74.50 78.90 -61.94
N LEU A 19 -74.65 79.47 -63.14
CA LEU A 19 -73.63 80.36 -63.73
C LEU A 19 -73.48 81.65 -62.91
N TYR A 20 -74.59 82.21 -62.43
CA TYR A 20 -74.57 83.39 -61.58
C TYR A 20 -73.86 83.11 -60.24
N GLN A 21 -74.16 81.98 -59.59
CA GLN A 21 -73.43 81.55 -58.39
C GLN A 21 -71.94 81.34 -58.64
N LYS A 22 -71.57 80.68 -59.74
CA LYS A 22 -70.16 80.46 -60.11
C LYS A 22 -69.44 81.78 -60.38
N GLN A 23 -70.09 82.73 -61.05
CA GLN A 23 -69.53 84.06 -61.27
C GLN A 23 -69.32 84.81 -59.95
N GLN A 24 -70.25 84.68 -59.00
CA GLN A 24 -70.15 85.33 -57.70
C GLN A 24 -69.01 84.74 -56.83
N LEU A 25 -68.82 83.41 -56.85
CA LEU A 25 -67.68 82.75 -56.19
C LEU A 25 -66.33 83.09 -56.83
N LEU A 26 -66.30 83.23 -58.16
CA LEU A 26 -65.11 83.68 -58.91
C LEU A 26 -64.74 85.12 -58.52
N LEU A 27 -65.71 86.03 -58.52
CA LEU A 27 -65.50 87.42 -58.09
C LEU A 27 -65.07 87.51 -56.62
N GLU A 28 -65.52 86.60 -55.76
CA GLU A 28 -65.07 86.50 -54.37
C GLU A 28 -63.57 86.15 -54.26
N HIS A 29 -63.02 85.36 -55.17
CA HIS A 29 -61.63 84.86 -55.06
C HIS A 29 -60.61 85.59 -55.95
N LEU A 30 -61.05 86.39 -56.93
CA LEU A 30 -60.16 87.04 -57.91
C LEU A 30 -59.77 88.47 -57.56
N ASP A 31 -60.61 89.25 -56.88
CA ASP A 31 -60.31 90.65 -56.57
C ASP A 31 -60.17 90.90 -55.07
N ARG A 32 -58.90 90.92 -54.61
CA ARG A 32 -58.53 90.99 -53.20
C ARG A 32 -59.07 92.25 -52.52
N ASN A 33 -59.16 93.37 -53.25
CA ASN A 33 -59.61 94.63 -52.68
C ASN A 33 -61.14 94.62 -52.47
N VAL A 34 -61.89 94.13 -53.45
CA VAL A 34 -63.36 94.02 -53.37
C VAL A 34 -63.79 93.04 -52.27
N LEU A 35 -63.12 91.88 -52.15
CA LEU A 35 -63.41 90.95 -51.06
C LEU A 35 -63.12 91.58 -49.70
N ARG A 36 -61.98 92.27 -49.58
CA ARG A 36 -61.58 92.93 -48.34
C ARG A 36 -62.58 94.00 -47.91
N ASP A 37 -63.13 94.76 -48.86
CA ASP A 37 -64.15 95.77 -48.59
C ASP A 37 -65.48 95.13 -48.18
N LYS A 38 -65.93 94.07 -48.89
CA LYS A 38 -67.12 93.30 -48.49
C LYS A 38 -66.97 92.65 -47.11
N LEU A 39 -65.79 92.10 -46.79
CA LEU A 39 -65.50 91.54 -45.48
C LEU A 39 -65.54 92.63 -44.41
N LYS A 40 -64.94 93.80 -44.68
CA LYS A 40 -64.98 94.94 -43.75
C LYS A 40 -66.41 95.37 -43.49
N GLU A 41 -67.23 95.51 -44.53
CA GLU A 41 -68.62 95.91 -44.45
C GLU A 41 -69.49 94.87 -43.73
N ASN A 42 -69.36 93.58 -44.07
CA ASN A 42 -70.11 92.51 -43.40
C ASN A 42 -69.70 92.34 -41.95
N ILE A 43 -68.41 92.41 -41.63
CA ILE A 43 -67.94 92.33 -40.25
C ILE A 43 -68.44 93.53 -39.45
N LYS A 44 -68.41 94.72 -40.04
CA LYS A 44 -68.96 95.93 -39.42
C LYS A 44 -70.45 95.79 -39.15
N ASN A 45 -71.25 95.39 -40.13
CA ASN A 45 -72.68 95.15 -39.99
C ASN A 45 -72.99 94.07 -38.95
N TYR A 46 -72.20 92.99 -38.92
CA TYR A 46 -72.39 91.90 -37.95
C TYR A 46 -72.22 92.40 -36.50
N TYR A 47 -71.17 93.17 -36.21
CA TYR A 47 -70.96 93.70 -34.86
C TYR A 47 -71.96 94.81 -34.50
N GLN A 48 -72.35 95.65 -35.47
CA GLN A 48 -73.38 96.67 -35.28
C GLN A 48 -74.75 96.05 -34.97
N THR A 49 -75.12 94.95 -35.63
CA THR A 49 -76.37 94.22 -35.36
C THR A 49 -76.36 93.57 -33.97
N LYS A 50 -75.18 93.22 -33.45
CA LYS A 50 -75.01 92.70 -32.09
C LYS A 50 -74.84 93.80 -31.03
N GLY A 51 -75.13 95.06 -31.37
CA GLY A 51 -75.18 96.18 -30.44
C GLY A 51 -73.80 96.70 -29.98
N GLN A 52 -72.72 96.32 -30.66
CA GLN A 52 -71.36 96.81 -30.38
C GLN A 52 -70.82 97.62 -31.56
N PHE A 53 -70.63 98.93 -31.37
CA PHE A 53 -69.96 99.77 -32.35
C PHE A 53 -68.44 99.66 -32.18
N ILE A 54 -67.79 98.91 -33.09
CA ILE A 54 -66.34 98.74 -33.17
C ILE A 54 -65.77 99.73 -34.18
N ASP A 55 -64.64 100.37 -33.85
CA ASP A 55 -63.96 101.31 -34.74
C ASP A 55 -63.44 100.62 -36.02
N ASP A 56 -63.63 101.29 -37.16
CA ASP A 56 -63.31 100.75 -38.49
C ASP A 56 -61.81 100.44 -38.64
N SER A 57 -60.95 101.14 -37.90
CA SER A 57 -59.50 100.93 -37.93
C SER A 57 -59.08 99.57 -37.37
N LEU A 58 -59.80 99.06 -36.37
CA LEU A 58 -59.51 97.78 -35.71
C LEU A 58 -59.89 96.60 -36.62
N ILE A 59 -61.06 96.71 -37.28
CA ILE A 59 -61.55 95.70 -38.24
C ILE A 59 -60.54 95.53 -39.37
N GLU A 60 -60.01 96.64 -39.89
CA GLU A 60 -59.06 96.60 -40.98
C GLU A 60 -57.71 95.97 -40.59
N LYS A 61 -57.22 96.25 -39.38
CA LYS A 61 -55.99 95.62 -38.85
C LYS A 61 -56.16 94.12 -38.66
N GLY A 62 -57.35 93.68 -38.21
CA GLY A 62 -57.68 92.26 -38.06
C GLY A 62 -57.68 91.51 -39.40
N ILE A 63 -58.32 92.09 -40.42
CA ILE A 63 -58.36 91.49 -41.77
C ILE A 63 -56.94 91.36 -42.35
N ASN A 64 -56.10 92.39 -42.18
CA ASN A 64 -54.70 92.37 -42.63
C ASN A 64 -53.90 91.20 -42.04
N LEU A 65 -53.96 91.00 -40.71
CA LEU A 65 -53.22 89.92 -40.04
C LEU A 65 -53.69 88.52 -40.45
N TRP A 66 -54.99 88.36 -40.73
CA TRP A 66 -55.53 87.09 -41.19
C TRP A 66 -54.97 86.69 -42.56
N PHE A 67 -54.85 87.65 -43.48
CA PHE A 67 -54.27 87.39 -44.80
C PHE A 67 -52.79 87.02 -44.77
N ASP A 68 -51.99 87.61 -43.88
CA ASP A 68 -50.53 87.38 -43.83
C ASP A 68 -50.14 85.97 -43.35
N LYS A 69 -50.94 85.36 -42.44
CA LYS A 69 -50.63 84.04 -41.87
C LYS A 69 -50.98 82.85 -42.77
N ARG A 70 -51.73 83.05 -43.86
CA ARG A 70 -52.31 81.95 -44.66
C ARG A 70 -51.31 81.19 -45.55
N LEU A 71 -50.14 81.77 -45.88
CA LEU A 71 -49.25 81.25 -46.94
C LEU A 71 -47.84 80.82 -46.49
N ARG A 72 -47.60 80.53 -45.20
CA ARG A 72 -46.28 80.02 -44.74
C ARG A 72 -46.30 78.51 -44.48
N PHE A 73 -45.33 77.79 -45.06
CA PHE A 73 -45.09 76.37 -44.79
C PHE A 73 -44.32 76.17 -43.47
N ASN A 74 -44.71 75.18 -42.66
CA ASN A 74 -44.10 74.91 -41.35
C ASN A 74 -43.54 73.47 -41.33
N VAL A 75 -42.22 73.31 -41.16
CA VAL A 75 -41.56 72.00 -41.14
C VAL A 75 -41.91 71.26 -39.83
N PRO A 76 -42.32 69.98 -39.85
CA PRO A 76 -42.60 69.23 -38.64
C PRO A 76 -41.31 68.93 -37.86
N LYS A 77 -41.36 69.11 -36.53
CA LYS A 77 -40.25 68.78 -35.63
C LYS A 77 -40.04 67.26 -35.61
N ARG A 78 -38.88 66.77 -36.09
CA ARG A 78 -38.53 65.35 -36.07
C ARG A 78 -38.01 64.92 -34.70
N ASN A 79 -38.45 63.74 -34.24
CA ASN A 79 -38.06 63.11 -32.97
C ASN A 79 -36.76 62.31 -33.13
N TRP A 80 -35.86 62.36 -32.15
CA TRP A 80 -34.55 61.69 -32.16
C TRP A 80 -34.65 60.18 -32.39
N PHE A 81 -35.68 59.52 -31.84
CA PHE A 81 -35.92 58.08 -32.07
C PHE A 81 -36.13 57.72 -33.54
N MET A 82 -36.79 58.58 -34.31
CA MET A 82 -36.97 58.34 -35.75
C MET A 82 -35.65 58.45 -36.50
N HIS A 83 -34.76 59.35 -36.08
CA HIS A 83 -33.43 59.47 -36.66
C HIS A 83 -32.56 58.25 -36.32
N PHE A 84 -32.60 57.78 -35.07
CA PHE A 84 -31.90 56.58 -34.64
C PHE A 84 -32.35 55.32 -35.41
N LEU A 85 -33.67 55.10 -35.54
CA LEU A 85 -34.20 53.99 -36.33
C LEU A 85 -33.82 54.08 -37.81
N ALA A 86 -33.84 55.28 -38.40
CA ALA A 86 -33.40 55.49 -39.78
C ALA A 86 -31.90 55.16 -39.95
N LEU A 87 -31.05 55.54 -38.99
CA LEU A 87 -29.63 55.18 -38.99
C LEU A 87 -29.41 53.66 -38.85
N CYS A 88 -30.17 52.98 -37.97
CA CYS A 88 -30.15 51.53 -37.85
C CYS A 88 -30.54 50.83 -39.16
N TYR A 89 -31.54 51.36 -39.88
CA TYR A 89 -31.97 50.82 -41.16
C TYR A 89 -30.93 51.01 -42.28
N ILE A 90 -30.30 52.19 -42.36
CA ILE A 90 -29.26 52.49 -43.36
C ILE A 90 -28.01 51.62 -43.12
N LYS A 91 -27.58 51.45 -41.86
CA LYS A 91 -26.40 50.63 -41.50
C LYS A 91 -26.74 49.16 -41.17
N ARG A 92 -27.86 48.64 -41.68
CA ARG A 92 -28.41 47.33 -41.28
C ARG A 92 -27.41 46.18 -41.29
N ASN A 93 -26.50 46.11 -42.27
CA ASN A 93 -25.56 44.99 -42.39
C ASN A 93 -24.55 44.92 -41.22
N ILE A 94 -24.13 46.07 -40.70
CA ILE A 94 -23.21 46.15 -39.54
C ILE A 94 -23.98 45.93 -38.24
N VAL A 95 -25.13 46.57 -38.09
CA VAL A 95 -25.95 46.49 -36.87
C VAL A 95 -26.48 45.07 -36.65
N PHE A 96 -27.00 44.40 -37.68
CA PHE A 96 -27.46 43.01 -37.57
C PHE A 96 -26.32 42.04 -37.25
N SER A 97 -25.12 42.24 -37.81
CA SER A 97 -23.95 41.39 -37.50
C SER A 97 -23.55 41.49 -36.02
N ILE A 98 -23.49 42.71 -35.47
CA ILE A 98 -23.18 42.92 -34.04
C ILE A 98 -24.27 42.30 -33.15
N ILE A 99 -25.54 42.53 -33.46
CA ILE A 99 -26.67 41.94 -32.70
C ILE A 99 -26.60 40.41 -32.74
N TYR A 100 -26.31 39.83 -33.90
CA TYR A 100 -26.18 38.38 -34.06
C TYR A 100 -25.03 37.82 -33.22
N ILE A 101 -23.86 38.48 -33.21
CA ILE A 101 -22.72 38.09 -32.37
C ILE A 101 -23.09 38.15 -30.88
N ILE A 102 -23.74 39.22 -30.43
CA ILE A 102 -24.18 39.35 -29.03
C ILE A 102 -25.15 38.22 -28.67
N LEU A 103 -26.14 37.96 -29.52
CA LEU A 103 -27.13 36.91 -29.29
C LEU A 103 -26.45 35.54 -29.25
N PHE A 104 -25.54 35.27 -30.18
CA PHE A 104 -24.76 34.03 -30.24
C PHE A 104 -23.90 33.83 -29.00
N VAL A 105 -23.18 34.86 -28.54
CA VAL A 105 -22.42 34.82 -27.29
C VAL A 105 -23.34 34.56 -26.10
N LEU A 106 -24.51 35.21 -26.04
CA LEU A 106 -25.49 34.95 -24.97
C LEU A 106 -25.97 33.49 -24.98
N THR A 107 -26.22 32.92 -26.16
CA THR A 107 -26.61 31.50 -26.28
C THR A 107 -25.48 30.57 -25.86
N LEU A 108 -24.22 30.88 -26.20
CA LEU A 108 -23.06 30.10 -25.77
C LEU A 108 -22.89 30.14 -24.25
N ILE A 109 -23.09 31.30 -23.61
CA ILE A 109 -23.03 31.44 -22.15
C ILE A 109 -24.12 30.59 -21.49
N ASN A 110 -25.37 30.70 -21.94
CA ASN A 110 -26.48 29.89 -21.41
C ASN A 110 -26.22 28.39 -21.63
N PHE A 111 -25.72 28.00 -22.80
CA PHE A 111 -25.38 26.60 -23.08
C PHE A 111 -24.26 26.09 -22.15
N ALA A 112 -23.21 26.91 -21.94
CA ALA A 112 -22.14 26.58 -21.00
C ALA A 112 -22.67 26.40 -19.57
N GLU A 113 -23.54 27.29 -19.08
CA GLU A 113 -24.16 27.15 -17.75
C GLU A 113 -25.01 25.87 -17.61
N VAL A 114 -25.79 25.51 -18.63
CA VAL A 114 -26.57 24.27 -18.65
C VAL A 114 -25.67 23.03 -18.65
N THR A 115 -24.56 23.04 -19.38
CA THR A 115 -23.63 21.89 -19.38
C THR A 115 -22.88 21.76 -18.05
N ILE A 116 -22.47 22.87 -17.43
CA ILE A 116 -21.79 22.89 -16.13
C ILE A 116 -22.73 22.36 -15.04
N THR A 117 -23.97 22.85 -14.97
CA THR A 117 -24.97 22.40 -13.99
C THR A 117 -25.30 20.91 -14.16
N LYS A 118 -25.48 20.42 -15.40
CA LYS A 118 -25.64 18.98 -15.67
C LYS A 118 -24.46 18.16 -15.18
N LYS A 119 -23.21 18.60 -15.44
CA LYS A 119 -22.00 17.89 -15.01
C LYS A 119 -21.87 17.85 -13.49
N ILE A 120 -22.16 18.95 -12.80
CA ILE A 120 -22.12 19.00 -11.33
C ILE A 120 -23.18 18.05 -10.75
N LYS A 121 -24.41 18.08 -11.27
CA LYS A 121 -25.49 17.19 -10.81
C LYS A 121 -25.16 15.71 -11.02
N SER A 122 -24.60 15.36 -12.19
CA SER A 122 -24.11 14.01 -12.45
C SER A 122 -23.00 13.58 -11.49
N ASN A 123 -22.08 14.48 -11.13
CA ASN A 123 -21.03 14.19 -10.15
C ASN A 123 -21.58 14.05 -8.73
N ILE A 124 -22.61 14.81 -8.36
CA ILE A 124 -23.33 14.68 -7.09
C ILE A 124 -23.97 13.29 -7.03
N ASP A 125 -24.73 12.90 -8.06
CA ASP A 125 -25.38 11.59 -8.13
C ASP A 125 -24.36 10.44 -8.06
N SER A 126 -23.24 10.56 -8.79
CA SER A 126 -22.16 9.57 -8.78
C SER A 126 -21.51 9.46 -7.39
N THR A 127 -21.10 10.58 -6.79
CA THR A 127 -20.48 10.60 -5.45
C THR A 127 -21.45 10.07 -4.39
N TYR A 128 -22.73 10.44 -4.47
CA TYR A 128 -23.77 9.94 -3.58
C TYR A 128 -23.92 8.41 -3.66
N ASN A 129 -23.95 7.86 -4.87
CA ASN A 129 -24.01 6.41 -5.07
C ASN A 129 -22.74 5.71 -4.55
N HIS A 130 -21.56 6.30 -4.71
CA HIS A 130 -20.32 5.79 -4.12
C HIS A 130 -20.42 5.73 -2.59
N ILE A 131 -20.87 6.81 -1.94
CA ILE A 131 -21.07 6.86 -0.50
C ILE A 131 -22.05 5.79 -0.04
N LEU A 132 -23.17 5.61 -0.74
CA LEU A 132 -24.18 4.59 -0.41
C LEU A 132 -23.60 3.17 -0.52
N SER A 133 -22.83 2.89 -1.56
CA SER A 133 -22.14 1.61 -1.74
C SER A 133 -21.11 1.36 -0.62
N ALA A 134 -20.30 2.36 -0.26
CA ALA A 134 -19.30 2.26 0.79
C ALA A 134 -19.94 2.06 2.17
N LYS A 135 -21.09 2.70 2.43
CA LYS A 135 -21.90 2.47 3.63
C LYS A 135 -22.43 1.04 3.69
N SER A 136 -22.91 0.50 2.56
CA SER A 136 -23.30 -0.91 2.48
C SER A 136 -22.13 -1.85 2.80
N SER A 137 -20.95 -1.60 2.23
CA SER A 137 -19.74 -2.38 2.53
C SER A 137 -19.34 -2.31 4.02
N LEU A 138 -19.54 -1.16 4.67
CA LEU A 138 -19.29 -1.02 6.12
C LEU A 138 -20.28 -1.87 6.94
N ASN A 139 -21.55 -1.92 6.54
CA ASN A 139 -22.54 -2.81 7.16
C ASN A 139 -22.17 -4.28 6.96
N ASP A 140 -21.66 -4.65 5.80
CA ASP A 140 -21.19 -6.01 5.51
C ASP A 140 -19.98 -6.38 6.37
N LEU A 141 -19.03 -5.47 6.55
CA LEU A 141 -17.90 -5.63 7.46
C LEU A 141 -18.36 -5.76 8.91
N ASN A 142 -19.34 -4.97 9.34
CA ASN A 142 -19.92 -5.10 10.68
C ASN A 142 -20.54 -6.48 10.89
N ARG A 143 -21.29 -7.00 9.90
CA ARG A 143 -21.83 -8.37 9.95
C ARG A 143 -20.72 -9.42 10.04
N LYS A 144 -19.66 -9.29 9.24
CA LYS A 144 -18.49 -10.18 9.31
C LYS A 144 -17.81 -10.12 10.67
N PHE A 145 -17.63 -8.92 11.23
CA PHE A 145 -17.07 -8.71 12.55
C PHE A 145 -17.90 -9.44 13.63
N LEU A 146 -19.23 -9.32 13.60
CA LEU A 146 -20.11 -10.01 14.54
C LEU A 146 -20.03 -11.54 14.43
N GLU A 147 -19.81 -12.09 13.23
CA GLU A 147 -19.56 -13.54 13.08
C GLU A 147 -18.18 -13.96 13.63
N ILE A 148 -17.15 -13.15 13.40
CA ILE A 148 -15.81 -13.39 13.93
C ILE A 148 -15.82 -13.31 15.46
N ASP A 149 -16.55 -12.36 16.04
CA ASP A 149 -16.62 -12.09 17.47
C ASP A 149 -17.11 -13.28 18.30
N LYS A 150 -17.93 -14.17 17.71
CA LYS A 150 -18.46 -15.39 18.34
C LYS A 150 -17.39 -16.44 18.66
N HIS A 151 -16.20 -16.35 18.07
CA HIS A 151 -15.16 -17.35 18.27
C HIS A 151 -14.51 -17.22 19.65
N SER A 152 -14.37 -18.35 20.35
CA SER A 152 -13.61 -18.43 21.59
C SER A 152 -12.13 -18.21 21.34
N VAL A 153 -11.46 -17.52 22.25
CA VAL A 153 -10.02 -17.21 22.20
C VAL A 153 -9.38 -17.76 23.47
N ASN A 154 -8.32 -18.56 23.31
CA ASN A 154 -7.64 -19.20 24.44
C ASN A 154 -6.40 -18.42 24.89
N PHE A 155 -5.54 -18.00 23.95
CA PHE A 155 -4.24 -17.40 24.22
C PHE A 155 -4.24 -15.90 23.94
N ALA A 156 -4.62 -15.48 22.73
CA ALA A 156 -4.50 -14.09 22.28
C ALA A 156 -5.60 -13.14 22.82
N GLN A 157 -6.04 -13.32 24.07
CA GLN A 157 -7.21 -12.63 24.64
C GLN A 157 -7.06 -11.11 24.68
N VAL A 158 -5.90 -10.62 25.14
CA VAL A 158 -5.61 -9.18 25.29
C VAL A 158 -5.56 -8.44 23.94
N PRO A 159 -4.73 -8.85 22.95
CA PRO A 159 -4.67 -8.15 21.67
C PRO A 159 -6.00 -8.22 20.92
N ILE A 160 -6.69 -9.36 20.96
CA ILE A 160 -8.01 -9.51 20.33
C ILE A 160 -9.03 -8.59 20.99
N LYS A 161 -9.07 -8.49 22.33
CA LYS A 161 -9.96 -7.55 23.02
C LYS A 161 -9.69 -6.10 22.63
N LYS A 162 -8.43 -5.70 22.56
CA LYS A 162 -8.04 -4.35 22.13
C LYS A 162 -8.50 -4.05 20.71
N LEU A 163 -8.30 -4.99 19.79
CA LEU A 163 -8.67 -4.85 18.39
C LEU A 163 -10.20 -4.83 18.21
N LYS A 164 -10.92 -5.71 18.92
CA LYS A 164 -12.39 -5.70 18.98
C LYS A 164 -12.93 -4.34 19.43
N ASN A 165 -12.40 -3.79 20.53
CA ASN A 165 -12.80 -2.47 21.02
C ASN A 165 -12.53 -1.37 19.99
N SER A 166 -11.34 -1.37 19.36
CA SER A 166 -11.00 -0.41 18.30
C SER A 166 -11.93 -0.49 17.09
N ILE A 167 -12.28 -1.70 16.64
CA ILE A 167 -13.25 -1.91 15.55
C ILE A 167 -14.64 -1.41 15.95
N ILE A 168 -15.08 -1.71 17.18
CA ILE A 168 -16.37 -1.24 17.71
C ILE A 168 -16.39 0.30 17.76
N ASP A 169 -15.34 0.94 18.27
CA ASP A 169 -15.23 2.40 18.35
C ASP A 169 -15.25 3.04 16.96
N LEU A 170 -14.53 2.45 16.00
CA LEU A 170 -14.57 2.89 14.61
C LEU A 170 -15.98 2.74 14.05
N LEU A 171 -16.62 1.57 14.17
CA LEU A 171 -17.96 1.35 13.62
C LEU A 171 -19.02 2.27 14.23
N ASN A 172 -18.95 2.51 15.56
CA ASN A 172 -19.90 3.36 16.31
C ASN A 172 -19.72 4.87 16.11
N GLN A 173 -18.63 5.34 15.48
CA GLN A 173 -18.52 6.74 15.07
C GLN A 173 -19.54 7.05 13.96
N ASP A 174 -20.78 7.33 14.38
CA ASP A 174 -21.90 7.76 13.55
C ASP A 174 -21.70 9.21 13.08
N ASN A 175 -20.77 9.40 12.14
CA ASN A 175 -20.61 10.69 11.44
C ASN A 175 -21.35 10.74 10.11
N ILE A 176 -22.08 9.67 9.74
CA ILE A 176 -22.87 9.65 8.50
C ILE A 176 -24.31 10.04 8.85
N SER A 177 -24.48 11.30 9.23
CA SER A 177 -25.79 11.94 9.30
C SER A 177 -26.54 11.71 7.99
N SER A 178 -27.86 11.59 8.08
CA SER A 178 -28.77 11.31 6.96
C SER A 178 -28.46 12.19 5.73
N ILE A 179 -27.76 11.63 4.74
CA ILE A 179 -27.43 12.34 3.51
C ILE A 179 -28.74 12.46 2.70
N VAL A 180 -29.41 13.59 2.87
CA VAL A 180 -30.62 13.94 2.13
C VAL A 180 -30.23 14.19 0.67
N LYS A 181 -30.85 13.45 -0.25
CA LYS A 181 -30.68 13.66 -1.70
C LYS A 181 -31.04 15.11 -2.04
N PRO A 182 -30.14 15.91 -2.64
CA PRO A 182 -30.45 17.28 -3.00
C PRO A 182 -31.65 17.35 -3.96
N GLY A 183 -32.67 18.14 -3.59
CA GLY A 183 -33.89 18.31 -4.36
C GLY A 183 -33.63 18.95 -5.73
N ALA A 184 -34.36 18.47 -6.74
CA ALA A 184 -34.18 18.79 -8.15
C ALA A 184 -34.80 20.14 -8.59
N ASP A 185 -34.57 21.23 -7.85
CA ASP A 185 -35.25 22.50 -8.14
C ASP A 185 -34.36 23.52 -8.88
N LEU A 186 -34.86 24.06 -10.00
CA LEU A 186 -34.05 24.54 -11.13
C LEU A 186 -33.58 26.02 -11.07
N SER A 187 -33.60 26.67 -9.91
CA SER A 187 -33.29 28.11 -9.81
C SER A 187 -32.16 28.42 -8.82
N SER A 188 -31.15 29.15 -9.31
CA SER A 188 -29.95 29.67 -8.60
C SER A 188 -28.97 28.66 -7.96
N ILE A 189 -28.78 27.50 -8.56
CA ILE A 189 -28.14 26.33 -7.93
C ILE A 189 -26.60 26.23 -8.06
N ALA A 190 -25.94 26.94 -8.98
CA ALA A 190 -24.55 26.59 -9.37
C ALA A 190 -23.50 26.67 -8.24
N GLN A 191 -23.66 27.58 -7.27
CA GLN A 191 -22.75 27.68 -6.12
C GLN A 191 -23.12 26.68 -5.01
N LYS A 192 -24.42 26.56 -4.71
CA LYS A 192 -24.95 25.60 -3.72
C LYS A 192 -24.62 24.15 -4.10
N ASP A 193 -24.72 23.80 -5.38
CA ASP A 193 -24.35 22.47 -5.88
C ASP A 193 -22.85 22.20 -5.80
N LYS A 194 -22.00 23.22 -5.98
CA LYS A 194 -20.55 23.09 -5.79
C LYS A 194 -20.22 22.82 -4.32
N ASP A 195 -20.86 23.52 -3.39
CA ASP A 195 -20.66 23.33 -1.96
C ASP A 195 -21.15 21.95 -1.51
N ILE A 196 -22.30 21.49 -2.03
CA ILE A 196 -22.80 20.12 -1.82
C ILE A 196 -21.81 19.09 -2.37
N LEU A 197 -21.33 19.27 -3.60
CA LEU A 197 -20.35 18.35 -4.19
C LEU A 197 -19.06 18.31 -3.38
N LYS A 198 -18.60 19.45 -2.84
CA LYS A 198 -17.43 19.50 -1.96
C LYS A 198 -17.67 18.70 -0.68
N TYR A 199 -18.78 18.95 0.01
CA TYR A 199 -19.17 18.21 1.21
C TYR A 199 -19.28 16.69 0.96
N LEU A 200 -19.91 16.29 -0.17
CA LEU A 200 -20.01 14.88 -0.54
C LEU A 200 -18.63 14.25 -0.80
N LYS A 201 -17.70 14.97 -1.45
CA LYS A 201 -16.33 14.47 -1.66
C LYS A 201 -15.56 14.32 -0.36
N GLU A 202 -15.68 15.26 0.57
CA GLU A 202 -15.07 15.18 1.89
C GLU A 202 -15.64 13.99 2.69
N THR A 203 -16.94 13.77 2.60
CA THR A 203 -17.64 12.63 3.20
C THR A 203 -17.20 11.31 2.58
N ASP A 204 -17.15 11.22 1.25
CA ASP A 204 -16.69 10.03 0.52
C ASP A 204 -15.24 9.66 0.90
N TYR A 205 -14.36 10.66 0.97
CA TYR A 205 -12.99 10.46 1.43
C TYR A 205 -12.93 9.92 2.86
N SER A 206 -13.68 10.52 3.79
CA SER A 206 -13.75 10.08 5.19
C SER A 206 -14.31 8.66 5.34
N ILE A 207 -15.33 8.29 4.57
CA ILE A 207 -15.88 6.93 4.58
C ILE A 207 -14.87 5.94 3.99
N LYS A 208 -14.16 6.32 2.92
CA LYS A 208 -13.15 5.46 2.30
C LYS A 208 -11.97 5.17 3.24
N THR A 209 -11.48 6.18 3.96
CA THR A 209 -10.41 5.97 4.95
C THR A 209 -10.89 5.09 6.10
N LYS A 210 -12.10 5.35 6.63
CA LYS A 210 -12.73 4.52 7.67
C LYS A 210 -12.90 3.07 7.22
N LEU A 211 -13.40 2.85 5.99
CA LEU A 211 -13.58 1.53 5.41
C LEU A 211 -12.25 0.79 5.28
N SER A 212 -11.19 1.48 4.83
CA SER A 212 -9.84 0.90 4.74
C SER A 212 -9.31 0.48 6.12
N GLU A 213 -9.46 1.34 7.12
CA GLU A 213 -8.99 1.07 8.49
C GLU A 213 -9.73 -0.11 9.12
N VAL A 214 -11.06 -0.11 9.05
CA VAL A 214 -11.90 -1.23 9.56
C VAL A 214 -11.56 -2.53 8.84
N THR A 215 -11.35 -2.49 7.51
CA THR A 215 -10.96 -3.69 6.74
C THR A 215 -9.62 -4.24 7.20
N SER A 216 -8.63 -3.36 7.42
CA SER A 216 -7.31 -3.74 7.93
C SER A 216 -7.40 -4.40 9.30
N GLN A 217 -8.10 -3.76 10.24
CA GLN A 217 -8.25 -4.30 11.60
C GLN A 217 -9.05 -5.61 11.64
N ILE A 218 -10.09 -5.76 10.81
CA ILE A 218 -10.82 -7.03 10.70
C ILE A 218 -9.92 -8.13 10.14
N THR A 219 -9.08 -7.83 9.14
CA THR A 219 -8.13 -8.81 8.59
C THR A 219 -7.15 -9.28 9.65
N GLN A 220 -6.55 -8.33 10.40
CA GLN A 220 -5.67 -8.65 11.52
C GLN A 220 -6.36 -9.49 12.61
N LEU A 221 -7.63 -9.18 12.90
CA LEU A 221 -8.43 -9.94 13.87
C LEU A 221 -8.63 -11.39 13.41
N GLN A 222 -8.92 -11.59 12.12
CA GLN A 222 -9.06 -12.93 11.55
C GLN A 222 -7.76 -13.73 11.63
N GLU A 223 -6.64 -13.13 11.27
CA GLU A 223 -5.32 -13.78 11.32
C GLU A 223 -4.95 -14.20 12.76
N LEU A 224 -5.19 -13.33 13.74
CA LEU A 224 -4.95 -13.63 15.15
C LEU A 224 -5.84 -14.78 15.66
N ILE A 225 -7.12 -14.79 15.29
CA ILE A 225 -8.04 -15.86 15.69
C ILE A 225 -7.66 -17.19 15.04
N GLU A 226 -7.28 -17.21 13.76
CA GLU A 226 -6.82 -18.43 13.10
C GLU A 226 -5.51 -18.94 13.70
N THR A 227 -4.61 -18.05 14.11
CA THR A 227 -3.40 -18.40 14.85
C THR A 227 -3.72 -19.03 16.21
N ASP A 228 -4.63 -18.42 16.98
CA ASP A 228 -5.10 -18.95 18.27
C ASP A 228 -5.73 -20.34 18.15
N LYS A 229 -6.57 -20.55 17.11
CA LYS A 229 -7.17 -21.85 16.80
C LYS A 229 -6.12 -22.91 16.45
N LYS A 230 -5.16 -22.59 15.59
CA LYS A 230 -4.07 -23.50 15.21
C LYS A 230 -3.27 -23.91 16.43
N LEU A 231 -2.88 -22.95 17.27
CA LEU A 231 -2.12 -23.18 18.48
C LEU A 231 -2.91 -24.03 19.48
N THR A 232 -4.20 -23.75 19.65
CA THR A 232 -5.11 -24.55 20.48
C THR A 232 -5.16 -26.00 20.02
N LYS A 233 -5.38 -26.23 18.72
CA LYS A 233 -5.45 -27.59 18.15
C LYS A 233 -4.14 -28.36 18.35
N LEU A 234 -3.00 -27.67 18.23
CA LEU A 234 -1.68 -28.25 18.39
C LEU A 234 -1.41 -28.62 19.86
N ILE A 235 -1.69 -27.72 20.81
CA ILE A 235 -1.47 -27.96 22.24
C ILE A 235 -2.44 -29.02 22.78
N GLN A 236 -3.67 -29.08 22.28
CA GLN A 236 -4.64 -30.11 22.67
C GLN A 236 -4.34 -31.49 22.07
N ASN A 237 -3.41 -31.59 21.12
CA ASN A 237 -3.00 -32.88 20.60
C ASN A 237 -2.16 -33.64 21.65
N GLN A 238 -2.63 -34.84 22.01
CA GLN A 238 -1.93 -35.71 22.94
C GLN A 238 -0.53 -36.10 22.46
N GLU A 239 -0.35 -36.38 21.16
CA GLU A 239 0.95 -36.72 20.58
C GLU A 239 1.94 -35.56 20.71
N PHE A 240 1.47 -34.32 20.50
CA PHE A 240 2.29 -33.13 20.70
C PHE A 240 2.65 -32.93 22.18
N THR A 241 1.68 -33.16 23.08
CA THR A 241 1.89 -33.03 24.52
C THR A 241 2.89 -34.04 25.06
N ASP A 242 2.88 -35.27 24.54
CA ASP A 242 3.84 -36.29 24.94
C ASP A 242 5.22 -36.04 24.32
N ALA A 243 5.26 -35.55 23.07
CA ALA A 243 6.49 -35.09 22.45
C ALA A 243 7.13 -33.90 23.20
N SER A 244 6.35 -32.92 23.65
CA SER A 244 6.87 -31.74 24.35
C SER A 244 7.46 -32.06 25.73
N LYS A 245 7.00 -33.14 26.37
CA LYS A 245 7.63 -33.68 27.60
C LYS A 245 9.01 -34.26 27.33
N LYS A 246 9.19 -34.93 26.17
CA LYS A 246 10.46 -35.54 25.78
C LYS A 246 11.44 -34.49 25.23
N TYR A 247 10.95 -33.51 24.47
CA TYR A 247 11.70 -32.45 23.84
C TYR A 247 11.21 -31.07 24.34
N PRO A 248 11.76 -30.54 25.44
CA PRO A 248 11.28 -29.32 26.09
C PRO A 248 11.30 -28.06 25.20
N ILE A 249 12.15 -28.04 24.17
CA ILE A 249 12.22 -26.93 23.20
C ILE A 249 10.87 -26.64 22.52
N LEU A 250 10.04 -27.67 22.32
CA LEU A 250 8.71 -27.51 21.73
C LEU A 250 7.81 -26.66 22.62
N GLN A 251 7.84 -26.91 23.94
CA GLN A 251 7.07 -26.11 24.90
C GLN A 251 7.64 -24.69 25.02
N ASN A 252 8.96 -24.55 25.08
CA ASN A 252 9.61 -23.24 25.16
C ASN A 252 9.21 -22.31 23.99
N ILE A 253 9.08 -22.87 22.79
CA ILE A 253 8.68 -22.09 21.60
C ILE A 253 7.20 -21.77 21.61
N VAL A 254 6.35 -22.70 22.06
CA VAL A 254 4.93 -22.43 22.30
C VAL A 254 4.78 -21.27 23.29
N ASP A 255 5.48 -21.31 24.42
CA ASP A 255 5.45 -20.27 25.45
C ASP A 255 5.95 -18.94 24.90
N SER A 256 7.06 -18.94 24.15
CA SER A 256 7.58 -17.75 23.46
C SER A 256 6.57 -17.16 22.48
N ILE A 257 5.83 -17.99 21.74
CA ILE A 257 4.79 -17.54 20.80
C ILE A 257 3.60 -16.95 21.57
N ILE A 258 3.18 -17.57 22.66
CA ILE A 258 2.10 -17.06 23.53
C ILE A 258 2.50 -15.70 24.12
N ASP A 259 3.74 -15.55 24.57
CA ASP A 259 4.25 -14.28 25.09
C ASP A 259 4.27 -13.20 24.01
N SER A 260 4.76 -13.52 22.81
CA SER A 260 4.72 -12.63 21.64
C SER A 260 3.30 -12.22 21.27
N LEU A 261 2.34 -13.16 21.28
CA LEU A 261 0.91 -12.89 21.07
C LEU A 261 0.38 -11.91 22.12
N ASN A 262 0.65 -12.18 23.40
CA ASN A 262 0.20 -11.34 24.51
C ASN A 262 0.79 -9.93 24.49
N GLN A 263 2.01 -9.77 23.96
CA GLN A 263 2.66 -8.47 23.74
C GLN A 263 2.10 -7.72 22.51
N GLY A 264 1.21 -8.33 21.73
CA GLY A 264 0.59 -7.73 20.55
C GLY A 264 1.50 -7.71 19.31
N GLN A 265 2.47 -8.62 19.23
CA GLN A 265 3.25 -8.81 18.01
C GLN A 265 2.36 -9.41 16.92
N THR A 266 2.45 -8.86 15.71
CA THR A 266 1.60 -9.26 14.57
C THR A 266 2.28 -10.23 13.61
N ASN A 267 3.62 -10.29 13.60
CA ASN A 267 4.38 -11.20 12.76
C ASN A 267 4.92 -12.37 13.57
N ILE A 268 4.08 -13.37 13.80
CA ILE A 268 4.43 -14.54 14.62
C ILE A 268 4.60 -15.75 13.71
N ASP A 269 5.84 -16.23 13.63
CA ASP A 269 6.19 -17.38 12.82
C ASP A 269 5.81 -18.69 13.53
N THR A 270 4.57 -19.11 13.29
CA THR A 270 4.03 -20.39 13.80
C THR A 270 4.62 -21.61 13.08
N ASN A 271 5.23 -21.45 11.90
CA ASN A 271 5.82 -22.56 11.15
C ASN A 271 7.06 -23.14 11.84
N ARG A 272 7.67 -22.39 12.77
CA ARG A 272 8.79 -22.88 13.59
C ARG A 272 8.40 -24.09 14.44
N ILE A 273 7.17 -24.12 14.97
CA ILE A 273 6.68 -25.27 15.75
C ILE A 273 6.59 -26.49 14.85
N GLU A 274 5.99 -26.35 13.66
CA GLU A 274 5.80 -27.44 12.71
C GLU A 274 7.14 -27.99 12.19
N THR A 275 8.10 -27.10 11.92
CA THR A 275 9.46 -27.47 11.49
C THR A 275 10.17 -28.30 12.55
N LEU A 276 10.11 -27.87 13.81
CA LEU A 276 10.72 -28.62 14.92
C LEU A 276 9.99 -29.93 15.19
N TYR A 277 8.66 -29.90 15.19
CA TYR A 277 7.86 -31.10 15.37
C TYR A 277 8.18 -32.17 14.30
N SER A 278 8.34 -31.74 13.05
CA SER A 278 8.75 -32.63 11.94
C SER A 278 10.17 -33.20 12.11
N SER A 279 11.01 -32.60 12.95
CA SER A 279 12.37 -33.08 13.21
C SER A 279 12.46 -34.16 14.30
N ILE A 280 11.35 -34.43 15.01
CA ILE A 280 11.31 -35.42 16.11
C ILE A 280 11.71 -36.80 15.61
N GLU A 281 11.15 -37.25 14.48
CA GLU A 281 11.46 -38.59 13.94
C GLU A 281 12.96 -38.76 13.68
N ARG A 282 13.62 -37.70 13.21
CA ARG A 282 15.07 -37.69 13.02
C ARG A 282 15.81 -37.80 14.35
N ALA A 283 15.38 -37.06 15.37
CA ALA A 283 15.97 -37.15 16.71
C ALA A 283 15.82 -38.57 17.30
N GLU A 284 14.63 -39.16 17.21
CA GLU A 284 14.39 -40.52 17.69
C GLU A 284 15.20 -41.59 16.94
N PHE A 285 15.37 -41.42 15.63
CA PHE A 285 16.25 -42.28 14.85
C PHE A 285 17.70 -42.18 15.33
N LEU A 286 18.18 -40.98 15.63
CA LEU A 286 19.54 -40.75 16.13
C LEU A 286 19.74 -41.31 17.55
N GLU A 287 18.75 -41.16 18.44
CA GLU A 287 18.77 -41.80 19.76
C GLU A 287 18.91 -43.32 19.65
N LYS A 288 18.10 -43.97 18.81
CA LYS A 288 18.19 -45.42 18.53
C LYS A 288 19.55 -45.79 17.91
N LYS A 289 20.11 -44.93 17.06
CA LYS A 289 21.43 -45.14 16.48
C LYS A 289 22.53 -45.09 17.55
N ILE A 290 22.45 -44.16 18.50
CA ILE A 290 23.39 -44.09 19.64
C ILE A 290 23.34 -45.36 20.48
N GLU A 291 22.15 -45.88 20.77
CA GLU A 291 21.98 -47.16 21.47
C GLU A 291 22.58 -48.32 20.68
N SER A 292 22.32 -48.39 19.38
CA SER A 292 22.88 -49.41 18.48
C SER A 292 24.40 -49.38 18.43
N ASP A 293 25.01 -48.19 18.35
CA ASP A 293 26.46 -48.04 18.29
C ASP A 293 27.12 -48.43 19.62
N THR A 294 26.46 -48.11 20.74
CA THR A 294 26.88 -48.57 22.07
C THR A 294 26.88 -50.09 22.15
N LYS A 295 25.80 -50.72 21.67
CA LYS A 295 25.70 -52.18 21.61
C LYS A 295 26.80 -52.80 20.77
N GLN A 296 27.10 -52.23 19.60
CA GLN A 296 28.16 -52.70 18.72
C GLN A 296 29.54 -52.67 19.40
N LEU A 297 29.84 -51.63 20.17
CA LEU A 297 31.10 -51.53 20.91
C LEU A 297 31.19 -52.56 22.05
N LEU A 298 30.08 -52.81 22.74
CA LEU A 298 30.00 -53.86 23.77
C LEU A 298 30.20 -55.26 23.16
N GLU A 299 29.64 -55.53 21.98
CA GLU A 299 29.86 -56.79 21.25
C GLU A 299 31.33 -56.96 20.81
N LEU A 300 32.03 -55.86 20.55
CA LEU A 300 33.49 -55.85 20.31
C LEU A 300 34.32 -56.01 21.60
N SER A 301 33.68 -56.24 22.75
CA SER A 301 34.32 -56.40 24.06
C SER A 301 35.12 -55.18 24.51
N VAL A 302 34.69 -53.97 24.11
CA VAL A 302 35.31 -52.72 24.57
C VAL A 302 35.04 -52.52 26.06
N PRO A 303 36.08 -52.38 26.91
CA PRO A 303 35.89 -52.21 28.34
C PRO A 303 35.37 -50.81 28.66
N LYS A 304 34.60 -50.68 29.75
CA LYS A 304 34.06 -49.39 30.20
C LYS A 304 35.14 -48.32 30.41
N SER A 305 36.34 -48.73 30.83
CA SER A 305 37.49 -47.82 31.01
C SER A 305 37.97 -47.14 29.73
N ASP A 306 37.64 -47.69 28.56
CA ASP A 306 38.02 -47.14 27.26
C ASP A 306 36.88 -46.27 26.67
N MET A 307 35.70 -46.26 27.30
CA MET A 307 34.48 -45.64 26.75
C MET A 307 34.36 -44.14 27.04
N ASP A 308 35.19 -43.54 27.89
CA ASP A 308 35.05 -42.12 28.29
C ASP A 308 34.92 -41.14 27.11
N PRO A 309 35.74 -41.24 26.03
CA PRO A 309 35.61 -40.33 24.89
C PRO A 309 34.28 -40.51 24.13
N ILE A 310 33.76 -41.74 24.09
CA ILE A 310 32.50 -42.07 23.44
C ILE A 310 31.33 -41.59 24.28
N ILE A 311 31.38 -41.80 25.60
CA ILE A 311 30.36 -41.32 26.53
C ILE A 311 30.25 -39.79 26.46
N ALA A 312 31.38 -39.09 26.37
CA ALA A 312 31.38 -37.63 26.19
C ALA A 312 30.68 -37.21 24.88
N LEU A 313 30.99 -37.87 23.74
CA LEU A 313 30.35 -37.62 22.45
C LEU A 313 28.84 -37.91 22.47
N GLN A 314 28.46 -39.06 23.06
CA GLN A 314 27.06 -39.46 23.19
C GLN A 314 26.28 -38.50 24.09
N THR A 315 26.86 -38.10 25.21
CA THR A 315 26.21 -37.17 26.16
C THR A 315 26.00 -35.80 25.51
N SER A 316 26.99 -35.30 24.76
CA SER A 316 26.87 -34.05 23.99
C SER A 316 25.75 -34.15 22.96
N LEU A 317 25.74 -35.20 22.14
CA LEU A 317 24.71 -35.35 21.11
C LEU A 317 23.31 -35.55 21.72
N LEU A 318 23.17 -36.35 22.78
CA LEU A 318 21.88 -36.53 23.46
C LEU A 318 21.36 -35.23 24.09
N ALA A 319 22.24 -34.33 24.54
CA ALA A 319 21.85 -33.00 25.00
C ALA A 319 21.32 -32.16 23.81
N ASP A 320 22.04 -32.13 22.69
CA ASP A 320 21.61 -31.41 21.49
C ASP A 320 20.26 -31.92 20.96
N LEU A 321 20.05 -33.24 20.95
CA LEU A 321 18.81 -33.84 20.46
C LEU A 321 17.58 -33.49 21.33
N LYS A 322 17.74 -33.25 22.64
CA LYS A 322 16.65 -32.75 23.50
C LYS A 322 16.16 -31.37 23.06
N ASP A 323 17.07 -30.57 22.52
CA ASP A 323 16.80 -29.25 21.97
C ASP A 323 16.54 -29.28 20.46
N LEU A 324 16.41 -30.48 19.87
CA LEU A 324 16.25 -30.70 18.42
C LEU A 324 17.35 -30.01 17.60
N ASN A 325 18.55 -29.92 18.17
CA ASN A 325 19.75 -29.43 17.52
C ASN A 325 20.50 -30.60 16.87
N PHE A 326 20.92 -30.41 15.62
CA PHE A 326 21.58 -31.43 14.81
C PHE A 326 23.01 -31.06 14.39
N GLU A 327 23.59 -29.98 14.95
CA GLU A 327 24.91 -29.47 14.59
C GLU A 327 26.03 -30.51 14.77
N ASN A 328 26.00 -31.27 15.86
CA ASN A 328 27.06 -32.23 16.19
C ASN A 328 26.87 -33.64 15.61
N VAL A 329 25.84 -33.87 14.78
CA VAL A 329 25.51 -35.21 14.26
C VAL A 329 26.62 -35.76 13.36
N GLU A 330 27.18 -34.94 12.46
CA GLU A 330 28.22 -35.37 11.53
C GLU A 330 29.52 -35.72 12.28
N ASN A 331 29.89 -34.88 13.25
CA ASN A 331 31.04 -35.13 14.12
C ASN A 331 30.87 -36.44 14.90
N TYR A 332 29.68 -36.67 15.49
CA TYR A 332 29.37 -37.92 16.17
C TYR A 332 29.53 -39.14 15.25
N GLN A 333 28.93 -39.10 14.06
CA GLN A 333 28.98 -40.21 13.11
C GLN A 333 30.43 -40.52 12.68
N THR A 334 31.20 -39.48 12.38
CA THR A 334 32.61 -39.59 11.98
C THR A 334 33.46 -40.20 13.10
N MET A 335 33.32 -39.67 14.31
CA MET A 335 34.10 -40.15 15.46
C MET A 335 33.67 -41.55 15.91
N MET A 336 32.38 -41.86 15.88
CA MET A 336 31.89 -43.20 16.22
C MET A 336 32.38 -44.25 15.21
N ALA A 337 32.34 -43.94 13.91
CA ALA A 337 32.92 -44.81 12.88
C ALA A 337 34.43 -45.04 13.10
N TYR A 338 35.16 -43.99 13.48
CA TYR A 338 36.56 -44.10 13.87
C TYR A 338 36.76 -45.04 15.06
N TYR A 339 35.99 -44.88 16.15
CA TYR A 339 36.15 -45.72 17.35
C TYR A 339 35.78 -47.19 17.09
N ILE A 340 34.73 -47.46 16.31
CA ILE A 340 34.36 -48.82 15.92
C ILE A 340 35.50 -49.46 15.11
N LYS A 341 36.04 -48.75 14.12
CA LYS A 341 37.20 -49.22 13.33
C LYS A 341 38.43 -49.45 14.21
N LEU A 342 38.68 -48.54 15.14
CA LEU A 342 39.78 -48.63 16.10
C LEU A 342 39.63 -49.88 16.97
N ALA A 343 38.44 -50.15 17.52
CA ALA A 343 38.15 -51.34 18.31
C ALA A 343 38.33 -52.64 17.53
N GLN A 344 38.01 -52.66 16.23
CA GLN A 344 38.14 -53.84 15.38
C GLN A 344 39.58 -54.19 14.99
N THR A 345 40.48 -53.20 15.04
CA THR A 345 41.83 -53.32 14.46
C THR A 345 42.87 -53.56 15.54
N ASN A 346 43.72 -54.59 15.38
CA ASN A 346 44.95 -54.72 16.17
C ASN A 346 45.97 -53.69 15.68
N LEU A 347 46.49 -52.86 16.59
CA LEU A 347 47.52 -51.88 16.27
C LEU A 347 48.77 -52.07 17.14
N MET A 348 49.91 -51.80 16.54
CA MET A 348 51.21 -51.74 17.19
C MET A 348 51.82 -50.37 16.95
N LEU A 349 52.13 -49.65 18.02
CA LEU A 349 52.82 -48.38 17.92
C LEU A 349 54.31 -48.68 17.78
N THR A 350 54.89 -48.37 16.63
CA THR A 350 56.29 -48.65 16.33
C THR A 350 57.08 -47.36 16.14
N ILE A 351 58.32 -47.35 16.63
CA ILE A 351 59.28 -46.27 16.41
C ILE A 351 59.65 -46.25 14.93
N VAL A 352 59.59 -45.07 14.32
CA VAL A 352 59.93 -44.87 12.91
C VAL A 352 61.43 -45.05 12.75
N ASP A 353 61.83 -46.05 11.97
CA ASP A 353 63.22 -46.29 11.60
C ASP A 353 63.40 -46.14 10.09
N HIS A 354 63.58 -44.89 9.64
CA HIS A 354 63.75 -44.54 8.23
C HIS A 354 64.84 -43.47 8.08
N PRO A 355 65.69 -43.51 7.04
CA PRO A 355 66.75 -42.51 6.82
C PRO A 355 66.22 -41.07 6.73
N ASP A 356 65.08 -40.89 6.04
CA ASP A 356 64.49 -39.57 5.82
C ASP A 356 63.69 -39.01 7.01
N HIS A 357 63.56 -39.76 8.11
CA HIS A 357 62.73 -39.37 9.26
C HIS A 357 63.52 -39.49 10.57
N LYS A 358 63.40 -38.47 11.44
CA LYS A 358 63.93 -38.56 12.80
C LYS A 358 63.17 -39.66 13.56
N SER A 359 63.90 -40.48 14.32
CA SER A 359 63.30 -41.49 15.22
C SER A 359 62.99 -40.96 16.62
N GLY A 360 63.53 -39.78 16.96
CA GLY A 360 63.25 -39.12 18.23
C GLY A 360 63.72 -37.66 18.24
N VAL A 361 63.14 -36.89 19.15
CA VAL A 361 63.44 -35.47 19.36
C VAL A 361 63.48 -35.13 20.85
N GLU A 362 64.42 -34.27 21.23
CA GLU A 362 64.48 -33.65 22.55
C GLU A 362 63.82 -32.26 22.48
N ARG A 363 62.88 -31.99 23.38
CA ARG A 363 62.21 -30.70 23.54
C ARG A 363 62.67 -30.04 24.83
N THR A 364 63.08 -28.77 24.75
CA THR A 364 63.44 -27.95 25.92
C THR A 364 62.36 -26.89 26.11
N HIS A 365 61.83 -26.79 27.33
CA HIS A 365 60.76 -25.85 27.69
C HIS A 365 61.35 -24.53 28.16
N GLU A 366 61.19 -23.45 27.39
CA GLU A 366 61.83 -22.15 27.63
C GLU A 366 61.57 -21.59 29.04
N ASN A 367 60.37 -21.77 29.58
CA ASN A 367 59.97 -21.21 30.87
C ASN A 367 60.53 -21.97 32.09
N THR A 368 60.95 -23.22 31.93
CA THR A 368 61.36 -24.09 33.06
C THR A 368 62.75 -24.70 32.88
N ASN A 369 63.36 -24.55 31.70
CA ASN A 369 64.51 -25.35 31.25
C ASN A 369 64.32 -26.87 31.40
N GLY A 370 63.07 -27.32 31.56
CA GLY A 370 62.72 -28.73 31.63
C GLY A 370 62.93 -29.38 30.26
N LYS A 371 63.44 -30.61 30.25
CA LYS A 371 63.60 -31.41 29.03
C LYS A 371 62.53 -32.49 28.94
N SER A 372 62.05 -32.72 27.74
CA SER A 372 61.12 -33.80 27.40
C SER A 372 61.64 -34.56 26.19
N TRP A 373 61.52 -35.88 26.22
CA TRP A 373 62.03 -36.75 25.18
C TRP A 373 60.87 -37.44 24.48
N TYR A 374 60.87 -37.37 23.15
CA TYR A 374 59.82 -37.93 22.32
C TYR A 374 60.44 -38.89 21.30
N LEU A 375 59.83 -40.06 21.12
CA LEU A 375 60.12 -40.96 20.01
C LEU A 375 59.09 -40.75 18.91
N ILE A 376 59.54 -40.67 17.67
CA ILE A 376 58.63 -40.55 16.53
C ILE A 376 58.09 -41.93 16.22
N VAL A 377 56.77 -42.06 16.26
CA VAL A 377 56.08 -43.34 16.18
C VAL A 377 54.97 -43.30 15.14
N GLN A 378 54.66 -44.48 14.62
CA GLN A 378 53.52 -44.72 13.72
C GLN A 378 52.71 -45.92 14.20
N ALA A 379 51.40 -45.89 13.98
CA ALA A 379 50.53 -47.01 14.31
C ALA A 379 50.45 -47.97 13.11
N LEU A 380 50.93 -49.21 13.30
CA LEU A 380 50.91 -50.25 12.28
C LEU A 380 49.79 -51.27 12.56
N THR A 381 49.10 -51.66 11.49
CA THR A 381 48.13 -52.77 11.49
C THR A 381 48.84 -54.13 11.58
N SER A 382 48.07 -55.21 11.78
CA SER A 382 48.62 -56.58 11.76
C SER A 382 49.27 -56.96 10.42
N THR A 383 48.98 -56.24 9.33
CA THR A 383 49.62 -56.42 8.02
C THR A 383 50.84 -55.51 7.83
N GLY A 384 51.30 -54.80 8.86
CA GLY A 384 52.43 -53.87 8.79
C GLY A 384 52.15 -52.55 8.06
N LYS A 385 50.87 -52.26 7.73
CA LYS A 385 50.50 -51.00 7.06
C LYS A 385 50.27 -49.88 8.08
N PRO A 386 50.82 -48.67 7.88
CA PRO A 386 50.50 -47.50 8.68
C PRO A 386 49.00 -47.19 8.65
N THR A 387 48.47 -46.72 9.77
CA THR A 387 47.11 -46.18 9.88
C THR A 387 47.14 -44.86 10.64
N SER A 388 46.38 -43.88 10.16
CA SER A 388 46.23 -42.62 10.86
C SER A 388 45.40 -42.80 12.14
N ILE A 389 45.78 -42.11 13.22
CA ILE A 389 45.03 -42.06 14.47
C ILE A 389 44.89 -40.61 14.94
N TRP A 390 43.81 -40.33 15.68
CA TRP A 390 43.60 -39.01 16.27
C TRP A 390 44.56 -38.79 17.44
N VAL A 391 45.38 -37.75 17.36
CA VAL A 391 46.38 -37.40 18.35
C VAL A 391 46.20 -35.96 18.78
N LYS A 392 46.09 -35.74 20.10
CA LYS A 392 46.09 -34.42 20.72
C LYS A 392 47.51 -34.03 21.11
N SER A 393 47.97 -32.88 20.62
CA SER A 393 49.25 -32.28 21.00
C SER A 393 49.19 -31.74 22.43
N ILE A 394 50.20 -32.04 23.24
CA ILE A 394 50.36 -31.46 24.58
C ILE A 394 50.86 -30.01 24.52
N GLU A 395 51.51 -29.62 23.42
CA GLU A 395 52.10 -28.29 23.24
C GLU A 395 51.08 -27.28 22.72
N THR A 396 50.25 -27.69 21.75
CA THR A 396 49.27 -26.79 21.11
C THR A 396 47.83 -27.04 21.56
N GLY A 397 47.54 -28.19 22.16
CA GLY A 397 46.18 -28.63 22.46
C GLY A 397 45.37 -29.09 21.24
N GLU A 398 45.92 -28.94 20.03
CA GLU A 398 45.27 -29.30 18.77
C GLU A 398 45.17 -30.83 18.60
N THR A 399 44.08 -31.30 18.01
CA THR A 399 43.86 -32.72 17.71
C THR A 399 43.85 -32.93 16.21
N LYS A 400 44.78 -33.74 15.68
CA LYS A 400 44.88 -34.06 14.24
C LYS A 400 44.87 -35.57 13.99
N LEU A 401 44.33 -35.96 12.85
CA LEU A 401 44.44 -37.31 12.32
C LEU A 401 45.80 -37.44 11.63
N VAL A 402 46.73 -38.20 12.21
CA VAL A 402 48.12 -38.29 11.74
C VAL A 402 48.60 -39.74 11.68
N GLU A 403 49.50 -40.03 10.74
CA GLU A 403 50.18 -41.33 10.64
C GLU A 403 51.41 -41.42 11.54
N MET A 404 52.10 -40.29 11.73
CA MET A 404 53.28 -40.17 12.58
C MET A 404 53.09 -39.06 13.62
N PHE A 405 53.59 -39.30 14.83
CA PHE A 405 53.58 -38.31 15.91
C PHE A 405 54.71 -38.61 16.89
N GLY A 406 55.09 -37.61 17.69
CA GLY A 406 56.04 -37.81 18.79
C GLY A 406 55.32 -38.32 20.03
N GLN A 407 55.71 -39.48 20.53
CA GLN A 407 55.21 -40.07 21.78
C GLN A 407 56.23 -39.83 22.89
N GLN A 408 55.81 -39.17 23.97
CA GLN A 408 56.70 -38.84 25.09
C GLN A 408 57.14 -40.13 25.80
N VAL A 409 58.42 -40.21 26.14
CA VAL A 409 59.02 -41.31 26.88
C VAL A 409 59.93 -40.79 28.01
N THR A 410 60.37 -41.70 28.87
CA THR A 410 61.43 -41.43 29.84
C THR A 410 62.79 -41.24 29.15
N LEU A 411 63.69 -40.45 29.76
CA LEU A 411 65.06 -40.27 29.29
C LEU A 411 65.77 -41.61 29.06
N LYS A 412 65.58 -42.56 29.98
CA LYS A 412 66.15 -43.90 29.88
C LYS A 412 65.74 -44.61 28.59
N ALA A 413 64.45 -44.58 28.26
CA ALA A 413 63.95 -45.22 27.04
C ALA A 413 64.40 -44.48 25.77
N PHE A 414 64.45 -43.15 25.80
CA PHE A 414 64.97 -42.36 24.69
C PHE A 414 66.45 -42.67 24.40
N ASN A 415 67.28 -42.69 25.44
CA ASN A 415 68.70 -42.99 25.29
C ASN A 415 68.94 -44.41 24.80
N ALA A 416 68.16 -45.40 25.28
CA ALA A 416 68.28 -46.77 24.81
C ALA A 416 68.05 -46.88 23.28
N VAL A 417 67.01 -46.22 22.76
CA VAL A 417 66.73 -46.21 21.31
C VAL A 417 67.78 -45.42 20.53
N LYS A 418 68.30 -44.33 21.11
CA LYS A 418 69.36 -43.53 20.50
C LYS A 418 70.66 -44.31 20.38
N GLU A 419 71.05 -45.01 21.44
CA GLU A 419 72.26 -45.85 21.46
C GLU A 419 72.15 -46.99 20.45
N ASP A 420 71.00 -47.68 20.39
CA ASP A 420 70.67 -48.72 19.41
C ASP A 420 70.93 -48.22 17.97
N LYS A 421 70.27 -47.12 17.60
CA LYS A 421 70.37 -46.54 16.26
C LYS A 421 71.76 -46.02 15.89
N ILE A 422 72.56 -45.58 16.85
CA ILE A 422 73.93 -45.10 16.58
C ILE A 422 74.87 -46.27 16.29
N ASN A 423 74.60 -47.47 16.83
CA ASN A 423 75.49 -48.61 16.72
C ASN A 423 75.56 -49.16 15.29
N ASP A 424 74.42 -49.32 14.62
CA ASP A 424 74.34 -49.93 13.28
C ASP A 424 73.41 -49.21 12.31
N GLY A 425 72.79 -48.10 12.73
CA GLY A 425 71.84 -47.33 11.94
C GLY A 425 70.39 -47.80 12.02
N HIS A 426 70.09 -48.86 12.79
CA HIS A 426 68.78 -49.49 12.87
C HIS A 426 68.20 -49.52 14.30
N ILE A 427 66.89 -49.70 14.41
CA ILE A 427 66.21 -49.88 15.70
C ILE A 427 65.65 -51.30 15.79
N ASP A 428 66.31 -52.14 16.59
CA ASP A 428 65.96 -53.55 16.74
C ASP A 428 64.65 -53.74 17.50
N ASN A 429 64.49 -53.02 18.62
CA ASN A 429 63.29 -53.08 19.44
C ASN A 429 62.38 -51.86 19.21
N ASN A 430 61.83 -51.78 18.02
CA ASN A 430 61.00 -50.65 17.61
C ASN A 430 59.55 -50.69 18.14
N LYS A 431 59.14 -51.71 18.89
CA LYS A 431 57.74 -51.86 19.35
C LYS A 431 57.53 -51.16 20.68
N LEU A 432 56.71 -50.10 20.69
CA LEU A 432 56.51 -49.25 21.86
C LEU A 432 55.25 -49.61 22.65
N CYS A 433 54.11 -49.71 21.98
CA CYS A 433 52.83 -50.02 22.62
C CYS A 433 51.98 -50.95 21.75
N ALA A 434 51.07 -51.68 22.37
CA ALA A 434 50.11 -52.53 21.67
C ALA A 434 48.67 -52.13 21.99
N LYS A 435 47.82 -52.04 20.97
CA LYS A 435 46.38 -51.85 21.12
C LYS A 435 45.66 -53.07 20.54
N PRO A 436 45.31 -54.07 21.36
CA PRO A 436 44.61 -55.25 20.86
C PRO A 436 43.19 -54.89 20.38
N LYS A 437 42.57 -55.82 19.66
CA LYS A 437 41.16 -55.80 19.30
C LYS A 437 40.31 -55.73 20.58
N GLY A 438 39.22 -54.97 20.52
CA GLY A 438 38.37 -54.68 21.68
C GLY A 438 38.94 -53.63 22.62
N ARG A 439 40.01 -52.90 22.23
CA ARG A 439 40.53 -51.76 22.98
C ARG A 439 40.55 -50.51 22.12
N LEU A 440 40.31 -49.37 22.75
CA LEU A 440 40.44 -48.03 22.16
C LEU A 440 41.72 -47.34 22.63
N THR A 441 42.32 -47.82 23.73
CA THR A 441 43.55 -47.29 24.30
C THR A 441 44.74 -48.22 24.05
N PHE A 442 45.92 -47.64 23.83
CA PHE A 442 47.17 -48.39 23.73
C PHE A 442 47.62 -48.84 25.12
N ASN A 443 47.98 -50.12 25.24
CA ASN A 443 48.71 -50.64 26.39
C ASN A 443 50.20 -50.36 26.19
N CYS A 444 50.76 -49.53 27.06
CA CYS A 444 52.14 -49.06 26.98
C CYS A 444 52.92 -49.41 28.26
N PRO A 445 54.24 -49.66 28.16
CA PRO A 445 55.08 -49.83 29.33
C PRO A 445 55.24 -48.51 30.10
N ASN A 446 55.67 -48.61 31.37
CA ASN A 446 55.90 -47.45 32.26
C ASN A 446 56.93 -46.43 31.72
N SER A 447 57.72 -46.82 30.72
CA SER A 447 58.65 -45.93 30.04
C SER A 447 57.95 -44.91 29.11
N VAL A 448 56.68 -45.13 28.76
CA VAL A 448 55.87 -44.24 27.90
C VAL A 448 55.02 -43.34 28.78
N LYS A 449 55.01 -42.04 28.46
CA LYS A 449 54.21 -41.02 29.15
C LYS A 449 52.99 -40.62 28.32
N SER A 450 52.05 -39.87 28.88
CA SER A 450 50.82 -39.48 28.16
C SER A 450 51.04 -38.36 27.12
N GLY A 451 52.14 -37.60 27.20
CA GLY A 451 52.41 -36.48 26.31
C GLY A 451 52.62 -36.91 24.85
N ARG A 452 52.09 -36.12 23.91
CA ARG A 452 52.25 -36.32 22.46
C ARG A 452 52.48 -35.00 21.76
N ILE A 453 53.24 -35.00 20.67
CA ILE A 453 53.51 -33.82 19.82
C ILE A 453 53.25 -34.14 18.36
N LEU A 454 52.87 -33.13 17.58
CA LEU A 454 52.53 -33.27 16.16
C LEU A 454 53.63 -32.76 15.21
N GLU A 455 54.64 -32.04 15.72
CA GLU A 455 55.72 -31.43 14.93
C GLU A 455 57.08 -31.68 15.62
N TRP A 456 58.19 -31.79 14.86
CA TRP A 456 59.54 -32.14 15.39
C TRP A 456 60.73 -31.78 14.48
#